data_AF-A0A175VUD3-F1
#
_entry.id   AF-A0A175VUD3-F1
#
_cell.length_a   1.000
_cell.length_b   1.000
_cell.length_c   1.000
_cell.angle_alpha   90.00
_cell.angle_beta   90.00
_cell.angle_gamma   90.00
#
_symmetry.space_group_name_H-M   'P 1'
#
loop_
_entity.id
_entity.type
_entity.pdbx_description
1 polymer ?
#
loop_
_entity_poly.entity_id
_entity_poly.type
_entity_poly.pdbx_seq_one_letter_code
_entity_poly.pdbx_strand_id
1 'polypeptide(L)'
;MSDNVGLSTPRGSGTSGYVQRNLAHMRPRDMAAPYQPRDLDNLKHKQRQPDKGLLEHERKREVEVKVFELRDKLEEEGVEEEEIDSRCDELRKKLLAEMEKNQDGDRRRGSGGGVGPRRNLKMHQVHELADAKMKESERLRQALKISKDYEEGSHWRRQEERLKKAMEKEAEDRKDDRERESEGEDDLSRDRDWEEDRR
;
A
#
# COMPACT_ATOMS: atom_id res chain seq x y z
N MET A 1 -4.19 16.28 50.16
CA MET A 1 -3.15 17.31 50.35
C MET A 1 -3.23 18.28 49.18
N SER A 2 -3.17 19.59 49.42
CA SER A 2 -3.07 20.60 48.37
C SER A 2 -1.72 20.45 47.66
N ASP A 3 -1.71 20.20 46.34
CA ASP A 3 -0.50 20.04 45.50
C ASP A 3 0.26 21.37 45.34
N ASN A 4 0.67 21.98 46.45
CA ASN A 4 1.22 23.34 46.53
C ASN A 4 0.35 24.41 45.83
N VAL A 5 -0.96 24.16 45.74
CA VAL A 5 -1.95 25.10 45.18
C VAL A 5 -2.81 25.66 46.31
N GLY A 6 -2.81 26.99 46.47
CA GLY A 6 -3.58 27.70 47.50
C GLY A 6 -2.74 28.70 48.31
N LEU A 7 -3.35 29.27 49.35
CA LEU A 7 -2.68 30.15 50.31
C LEU A 7 -2.15 29.32 51.49
N SER A 8 -0.97 29.67 52.02
CA SER A 8 -0.40 29.01 53.21
C SER A 8 -1.29 29.18 54.45
N THR A 9 -1.86 30.38 54.62
CA THR A 9 -2.91 30.62 55.60
C THR A 9 -3.99 31.51 54.96
N PRO A 10 -5.30 31.26 55.20
CA PRO A 10 -6.37 32.14 54.73
C PRO A 10 -6.46 33.45 55.51
N ARG A 11 -5.70 33.59 56.61
CA ARG A 11 -5.67 34.82 57.41
C ARG A 11 -5.00 35.93 56.60
N GLY A 12 -5.71 37.05 56.43
CA GLY A 12 -5.22 38.22 55.70
C GLY A 12 -5.68 38.31 54.24
N SER A 13 -6.18 37.23 53.62
CA SER A 13 -6.68 37.28 52.23
C SER A 13 -8.12 37.78 52.10
N GLY A 14 -8.88 37.81 53.21
CA GLY A 14 -10.31 38.13 53.18
C GLY A 14 -11.19 37.09 52.48
N THR A 15 -10.65 35.89 52.19
CA THR A 15 -11.36 34.77 51.55
C THR A 15 -11.38 33.54 52.45
N SER A 16 -12.25 32.56 52.16
CA SER A 16 -12.37 31.32 52.95
C SER A 16 -11.19 30.36 52.79
N GLY A 17 -10.25 30.62 51.89
CA GLY A 17 -9.13 29.72 51.57
C GLY A 17 -9.51 28.47 50.75
N TYR A 18 -10.75 28.38 50.25
CA TYR A 18 -11.21 27.23 49.48
C TYR A 18 -10.65 27.22 48.05
N VAL A 19 -9.93 26.16 47.68
CA VAL A 19 -9.31 25.97 46.36
C VAL A 19 -10.08 24.91 45.58
N GLN A 20 -10.64 25.27 44.43
CA GLN A 20 -11.27 24.34 43.50
C GLN A 20 -10.27 23.94 42.39
N ARG A 21 -10.32 22.67 41.97
CA ARG A 21 -9.60 22.21 40.78
C ARG A 21 -10.15 22.90 39.53
N ASN A 22 -9.29 23.28 38.59
CA ASN A 22 -9.71 23.82 37.31
C ASN A 22 -10.29 22.71 36.42
N LEU A 23 -11.58 22.81 36.06
CA LEU A 23 -12.25 21.85 35.16
C LEU A 23 -11.83 21.99 33.69
N ALA A 24 -11.34 23.17 33.28
CA ALA A 24 -10.84 23.41 31.93
C ALA A 24 -9.38 22.95 31.75
N HIS A 25 -8.69 22.57 32.82
CA HIS A 25 -7.32 22.06 32.72
C HIS A 25 -7.34 20.61 32.19
N MET A 26 -7.14 20.47 30.88
CA MET A 26 -6.96 19.18 30.23
C MET A 26 -5.57 18.65 30.60
N ARG A 27 -5.51 17.57 31.39
CA ARG A 27 -4.25 16.85 31.63
C ARG A 27 -3.70 16.36 30.28
N PRO A 28 -2.40 16.58 29.96
CA PRO A 28 -1.78 15.92 28.83
C PRO A 28 -2.05 14.43 28.92
N ARG A 29 -2.61 13.84 27.86
CA ARG A 29 -2.83 12.39 27.80
C ARG A 29 -1.47 11.71 27.85
N ASP A 30 -1.33 10.67 28.66
CA ASP A 30 -0.13 9.82 28.62
C ASP A 30 0.06 9.36 27.17
N MET A 31 1.15 9.82 26.53
CA MET A 31 1.54 9.42 25.17
C MET A 31 1.76 7.89 25.04
N ALA A 32 1.70 7.16 26.16
CA ALA A 32 1.79 5.71 26.26
C ALA A 32 0.43 4.98 26.12
N ALA A 33 -0.65 5.65 25.71
CA ALA A 33 -1.87 4.95 25.30
C ALA A 33 -1.52 3.84 24.28
N PRO A 34 -2.15 2.65 24.33
CA PRO A 34 -1.78 1.47 23.53
C PRO A 34 -1.98 1.63 22.01
N TYR A 35 -2.34 2.83 21.55
CA TYR A 35 -2.48 3.23 20.15
C TYR A 35 -1.27 4.00 19.64
N GLN A 36 -0.06 3.73 20.13
CA GLN A 36 1.13 4.05 19.33
C GLN A 36 0.91 3.49 17.92
N PRO A 37 1.26 4.21 16.83
CA PRO A 37 1.16 3.66 15.49
C PRO A 37 2.17 2.51 15.40
N ARG A 38 1.78 1.31 15.82
CA ARG A 38 2.72 0.23 16.11
C ARG A 38 3.36 -0.33 14.86
N ASP A 39 2.82 -0.05 13.67
CA ASP A 39 3.51 -0.34 12.42
C ASP A 39 3.11 0.72 11.39
N LEU A 40 4.04 1.58 10.98
CA LEU A 40 3.86 2.44 9.79
C LEU A 40 3.51 1.60 8.56
N ASP A 41 3.92 0.32 8.55
CA ASP A 41 3.58 -0.66 7.53
C ASP A 41 2.09 -1.04 7.48
N ASN A 42 1.33 -0.85 8.56
CA ASN A 42 -0.12 -1.05 8.57
C ASN A 42 -0.90 0.16 8.02
N LEU A 43 -0.29 1.34 7.96
CA LEU A 43 -0.87 2.51 7.29
C LEU A 43 -0.72 2.43 5.76
N LYS A 44 0.19 1.59 5.24
CA LYS A 44 0.34 1.38 3.80
C LYS A 44 -0.95 0.79 3.22
N HIS A 45 -1.48 1.41 2.17
CA HIS A 45 -2.68 0.95 1.50
C HIS A 45 -2.46 -0.44 0.86
N LYS A 46 -2.85 -1.51 1.56
CA LYS A 46 -2.81 -2.87 1.03
C LYS A 46 -4.04 -3.13 0.16
N GLN A 47 -3.84 -3.50 -1.09
CA GLN A 47 -4.93 -3.96 -1.95
C GLN A 47 -5.52 -5.26 -1.39
N ARG A 48 -6.85 -5.33 -1.26
CA ARG A 48 -7.53 -6.54 -0.79
C ARG A 48 -7.26 -7.67 -1.78
N GLN A 49 -6.71 -8.78 -1.28
CA GLN A 49 -6.44 -9.96 -2.09
C GLN A 49 -7.74 -10.75 -2.30
N PRO A 50 -8.07 -11.16 -3.53
CA PRO A 50 -9.19 -12.06 -3.75
C PRO A 50 -8.85 -13.47 -3.25
N ASP A 51 -9.84 -14.18 -2.72
CA ASP A 51 -9.71 -15.57 -2.34
C ASP A 51 -10.02 -16.43 -3.56
N LYS A 52 -9.04 -17.24 -3.97
CA LYS A 52 -9.16 -18.13 -5.13
C LYS A 52 -10.26 -19.16 -4.94
N GLY A 53 -10.43 -19.68 -3.72
CA GLY A 53 -11.47 -20.66 -3.42
C GLY A 53 -12.87 -20.08 -3.60
N LEU A 54 -13.08 -18.83 -3.19
CA LEU A 54 -14.36 -18.14 -3.37
C LEU A 54 -14.64 -17.79 -4.83
N LEU A 55 -13.62 -17.38 -5.59
CA LEU A 55 -13.77 -17.14 -7.03
C LEU A 55 -14.11 -18.43 -7.79
N GLU A 56 -13.45 -19.55 -7.46
CA GLU A 56 -13.77 -20.85 -8.04
C GLU A 56 -15.16 -21.33 -7.66
N HIS A 57 -15.56 -21.10 -6.42
CA HIS A 57 -16.90 -21.43 -5.94
C HIS A 57 -17.96 -20.63 -6.69
N GLU A 58 -17.80 -19.32 -6.86
CA GLU A 58 -18.79 -18.50 -7.58
C GLU A 58 -18.91 -18.90 -9.05
N ARG A 59 -17.79 -19.29 -9.70
CA ARG A 59 -17.82 -19.85 -11.06
C ARG A 59 -18.60 -21.17 -11.14
N LYS A 60 -18.38 -22.09 -10.20
CA LYS A 60 -19.14 -23.36 -10.12
C LYS A 60 -20.61 -23.10 -9.82
N ARG A 61 -20.90 -22.15 -8.93
CA ARG A 61 -22.25 -21.70 -8.61
C ARG A 61 -22.96 -21.14 -9.85
N GLU A 62 -22.28 -20.36 -10.68
CA GLU A 62 -22.82 -19.85 -11.95
C GLU A 62 -23.24 -20.98 -12.90
N VAL A 63 -22.50 -22.09 -12.91
CA VAL A 63 -22.86 -23.29 -13.68
C VAL A 63 -24.12 -23.94 -13.11
N GLU A 64 -24.16 -24.18 -11.80
CA GLU A 64 -25.31 -24.82 -11.15
C GLU A 64 -26.58 -23.96 -11.24
N VAL A 65 -26.47 -22.63 -11.19
CA VAL A 65 -27.62 -21.74 -11.42
C VAL A 65 -28.20 -21.93 -12.82
N LYS A 66 -27.37 -22.05 -13.86
CA LYS A 66 -27.85 -22.30 -15.23
C LYS A 66 -28.48 -23.68 -15.40
N VAL A 67 -27.93 -24.69 -14.71
CA VAL A 67 -28.52 -26.04 -14.66
C VAL A 67 -29.89 -25.98 -13.98
N PHE A 68 -30.00 -25.25 -12.88
CA PHE A 68 -31.25 -25.06 -12.16
C PHE A 68 -32.30 -24.31 -13.01
N GLU A 69 -31.90 -23.23 -13.69
CA GLU A 69 -32.79 -22.52 -14.63
C GLU A 69 -33.28 -23.40 -15.80
N LEU A 70 -32.48 -24.36 -16.27
CA LEU A 70 -32.92 -25.33 -17.28
C LEU A 70 -33.94 -26.29 -16.68
N ARG A 71 -33.67 -26.80 -15.48
CA ARG A 71 -34.57 -27.70 -14.77
C ARG A 71 -35.94 -27.05 -14.57
N ASP A 72 -35.99 -25.84 -14.04
CA ASP A 72 -37.24 -25.08 -13.83
C ASP A 72 -38.05 -24.98 -15.13
N LYS A 73 -37.40 -24.66 -16.26
CA LYS A 73 -38.05 -24.57 -17.57
C LYS A 73 -38.62 -25.90 -18.05
N LEU A 74 -37.88 -27.00 -17.89
CA LEU A 74 -38.33 -28.32 -18.34
C LEU A 74 -39.46 -28.87 -17.44
N GLU A 75 -39.43 -28.56 -16.15
CA GLU A 75 -40.53 -28.84 -15.22
C GLU A 75 -41.80 -28.06 -15.60
N GLU A 76 -41.67 -26.78 -15.97
CA GLU A 76 -42.78 -25.97 -16.49
C GLU A 76 -43.35 -26.50 -17.82
N GLU A 77 -42.50 -27.03 -18.70
CA GLU A 77 -42.89 -27.66 -19.97
C GLU A 77 -43.55 -29.04 -19.81
N GLY A 78 -43.47 -29.65 -18.61
CA GLY A 78 -44.05 -30.95 -18.31
C GLY A 78 -43.27 -32.13 -18.90
N VAL A 79 -41.95 -31.98 -19.05
CA VAL A 79 -41.04 -33.05 -19.52
C VAL A 79 -40.91 -34.14 -18.44
N GLU A 80 -40.65 -35.38 -18.85
CA GLU A 80 -40.43 -36.50 -17.92
C GLU A 80 -39.14 -36.31 -17.09
N GLU A 81 -39.17 -36.69 -15.81
CA GLU A 81 -38.06 -36.52 -14.87
C GLU A 81 -36.73 -37.13 -15.37
N GLU A 82 -36.78 -38.30 -16.00
CA GLU A 82 -35.59 -38.94 -16.57
C GLU A 82 -34.95 -38.12 -17.71
N GLU A 83 -35.78 -37.47 -18.53
CA GLU A 83 -35.32 -36.62 -19.62
C GLU A 83 -34.80 -35.27 -19.08
N ILE A 84 -35.42 -34.74 -18.01
CA ILE A 84 -34.95 -33.54 -17.30
C ILE A 84 -33.53 -33.76 -16.78
N ASP A 85 -33.30 -34.84 -16.04
CA ASP A 85 -32.00 -35.16 -15.46
C ASP A 85 -30.92 -35.35 -16.54
N SER A 86 -31.26 -36.08 -17.61
CA SER A 86 -30.35 -36.29 -18.74
C SER A 86 -29.93 -34.97 -19.40
N ARG A 87 -30.88 -34.07 -19.67
CA ARG A 87 -30.61 -32.75 -20.25
C ARG A 87 -29.81 -31.85 -19.30
N CYS A 88 -30.12 -31.88 -18.01
CA CYS A 88 -29.40 -31.14 -16.97
C CYS A 88 -27.94 -31.60 -16.86
N ASP A 89 -27.69 -32.90 -16.86
CA ASP A 89 -26.34 -33.46 -16.78
C ASP A 89 -25.51 -33.19 -18.03
N GLU A 90 -26.12 -33.23 -19.21
CA GLU A 90 -25.47 -32.79 -20.43
C GLU A 90 -25.06 -31.33 -20.36
N LEU A 91 -25.95 -30.45 -19.92
CA LEU A 91 -25.68 -29.02 -19.79
C LEU A 91 -24.58 -28.76 -18.74
N ARG A 92 -24.64 -29.45 -17.59
CA ARG A 92 -23.60 -29.39 -16.55
C ARG A 92 -22.23 -29.76 -17.13
N LYS A 93 -22.12 -30.88 -17.86
CA LYS A 93 -20.86 -31.32 -18.49
C LYS A 93 -20.37 -30.30 -19.52
N LYS A 94 -21.25 -29.76 -20.37
CA LYS A 94 -20.91 -28.74 -21.38
C LYS A 94 -20.35 -27.48 -20.72
N LEU A 95 -21.03 -26.95 -19.70
CA LEU A 95 -20.61 -25.73 -19.00
C LEU A 95 -19.34 -25.91 -18.17
N LEU A 96 -19.15 -27.07 -17.51
CA LEU A 96 -17.91 -27.36 -16.79
C LEU A 96 -16.72 -27.44 -17.75
N ALA A 97 -16.89 -28.07 -18.92
CA ALA A 97 -15.84 -28.13 -19.94
C ALA A 97 -15.51 -26.75 -20.53
N GLU A 98 -16.50 -25.88 -20.74
CA GLU A 98 -16.27 -24.48 -21.14
C GLU A 98 -15.55 -23.68 -20.06
N MET A 99 -15.93 -23.87 -18.79
CA MET A 99 -15.29 -23.23 -17.65
C MET A 99 -13.81 -23.63 -17.55
N GLU A 100 -13.48 -24.91 -17.71
CA GLU A 100 -12.10 -25.41 -17.69
C GLU A 100 -11.28 -24.84 -18.86
N LYS A 101 -11.82 -24.85 -20.09
CA LYS A 101 -11.19 -24.25 -21.27
C LYS A 101 -10.88 -22.76 -21.08
N ASN A 102 -11.80 -22.01 -20.48
CA ASN A 102 -11.61 -20.59 -20.21
C ASN A 102 -10.53 -20.34 -19.15
N GLN A 103 -10.44 -21.19 -18.12
CA GLN A 103 -9.39 -21.10 -17.12
C GLN A 103 -8.01 -21.42 -17.70
N ASP A 104 -7.92 -22.43 -18.56
CA ASP A 104 -6.66 -22.76 -19.26
C ASP A 104 -6.27 -21.67 -20.25
N GLY A 105 -7.24 -21.04 -20.92
CA GLY A 105 -7.02 -19.88 -21.78
C GLY A 105 -6.41 -18.70 -21.02
N ASP A 106 -6.94 -18.37 -19.84
CA ASP A 106 -6.45 -17.28 -18.97
C ASP A 106 -5.04 -17.58 -18.43
N ARG A 107 -4.76 -18.85 -18.09
CA ARG A 107 -3.42 -19.29 -17.65
C ARG A 107 -2.38 -19.25 -18.78
N ARG A 108 -2.76 -19.61 -20.01
CA ARG A 108 -1.85 -19.66 -21.18
C ARG A 108 -1.61 -18.28 -21.80
N ARG A 109 -2.63 -17.41 -21.84
CA ARG A 109 -2.47 -16.00 -22.25
C ARG A 109 -2.05 -15.19 -21.03
N GLY A 110 -0.78 -15.30 -20.65
CA GLY A 110 -0.20 -14.51 -19.57
C GLY A 110 -0.68 -13.05 -19.60
N SER A 111 -1.44 -12.67 -18.57
CA SER A 111 -1.76 -11.31 -18.11
C SER A 111 -2.31 -10.26 -19.11
N GLY A 112 -2.47 -10.57 -20.40
CA GLY A 112 -2.62 -9.54 -21.44
C GLY A 112 -3.83 -9.67 -22.37
N GLY A 113 -4.67 -10.71 -22.25
CA GLY A 113 -5.61 -11.03 -23.33
C GLY A 113 -6.91 -11.69 -22.89
N GLY A 114 -7.76 -10.96 -22.18
CA GLY A 114 -9.10 -11.43 -21.86
C GLY A 114 -10.00 -10.31 -21.35
N VAL A 115 -10.56 -9.53 -22.28
CA VAL A 115 -11.75 -8.71 -22.00
C VAL A 115 -12.89 -9.70 -21.75
N GLY A 116 -13.01 -10.20 -20.52
CA GLY A 116 -14.29 -10.69 -20.05
C GLY A 116 -15.30 -9.55 -20.18
N PRO A 117 -16.56 -9.83 -20.54
CA PRO A 117 -17.60 -8.79 -20.54
C PRO A 117 -17.55 -8.10 -19.18
N ARG A 118 -17.66 -6.76 -19.18
CA ARG A 118 -17.79 -5.97 -17.94
C ARG A 118 -19.04 -6.49 -17.23
N ARG A 119 -18.89 -7.51 -16.40
CA ARG A 119 -19.96 -8.00 -15.54
C ARG A 119 -20.27 -6.83 -14.63
N ASN A 120 -21.53 -6.41 -14.60
CA ASN A 120 -22.01 -5.45 -13.63
C ASN A 120 -21.92 -6.11 -12.25
N LEU A 121 -20.72 -6.05 -11.66
CA LEU A 121 -20.42 -6.67 -10.38
C LEU A 121 -21.25 -5.98 -9.31
N LYS A 122 -21.98 -6.78 -8.54
CA LYS A 122 -22.79 -6.28 -7.43
C LYS A 122 -21.87 -5.95 -6.26
N MET A 123 -22.26 -5.00 -5.41
CA MET A 123 -21.45 -4.56 -4.27
C MET A 123 -21.05 -5.68 -3.30
N HIS A 124 -21.82 -6.77 -3.23
CA HIS A 124 -21.52 -7.92 -2.38
C HIS A 124 -20.50 -8.90 -2.97
N GLN A 125 -20.17 -8.80 -4.26
CA GLN A 125 -19.19 -9.67 -4.93
C GLN A 125 -17.76 -9.17 -4.66
N VAL A 126 -17.37 -9.13 -3.38
CA VAL A 126 -16.14 -8.45 -2.92
C VAL A 126 -14.88 -9.04 -3.55
N HIS A 127 -14.79 -10.37 -3.68
CA HIS A 127 -13.61 -11.03 -4.25
C HIS A 127 -13.53 -10.87 -5.77
N GLU A 128 -14.67 -10.90 -6.46
CA GLU A 128 -14.69 -10.64 -7.91
C GLU A 128 -14.32 -9.17 -8.20
N LEU A 129 -14.83 -8.23 -7.39
CA LEU A 129 -14.43 -6.82 -7.46
C LEU A 129 -12.94 -6.64 -7.20
N ALA A 130 -12.39 -7.37 -6.23
CA ALA A 130 -10.96 -7.35 -5.93
C ALA A 130 -10.13 -7.91 -7.09
N ASP A 131 -10.51 -9.06 -7.67
CA ASP A 131 -9.84 -9.65 -8.84
C ASP A 131 -9.88 -8.71 -10.06
N ALA A 132 -11.06 -8.13 -10.34
CA ALA A 132 -11.24 -7.16 -11.41
C ALA A 132 -10.36 -5.91 -11.18
N LYS A 133 -10.32 -5.39 -9.95
CA LYS A 133 -9.51 -4.23 -9.60
C LYS A 133 -8.01 -4.54 -9.69
N MET A 134 -7.56 -5.73 -9.30
CA MET A 134 -6.17 -6.13 -9.46
C MET A 134 -5.79 -6.19 -10.93
N LYS A 135 -6.60 -6.84 -11.78
CA LYS A 135 -6.38 -6.90 -13.24
C LYS A 135 -6.37 -5.52 -13.89
N GLU A 136 -7.28 -4.64 -13.49
CA GLU A 136 -7.31 -3.25 -13.95
C GLU A 136 -6.06 -2.49 -13.52
N SER A 137 -5.65 -2.63 -12.25
CA SER A 137 -4.45 -1.99 -11.73
C SER A 137 -3.17 -2.51 -12.39
N GLU A 138 -3.11 -3.80 -12.73
CA GLU A 138 -1.99 -4.39 -13.45
C GLU A 138 -1.95 -3.90 -14.90
N ARG A 139 -3.10 -3.81 -15.57
CA ARG A 139 -3.20 -3.22 -16.91
C ARG A 139 -2.77 -1.75 -16.91
N LEU A 140 -3.20 -0.98 -15.91
CA LEU A 140 -2.79 0.42 -15.74
C LEU A 140 -1.30 0.54 -15.44
N ARG A 141 -0.75 -0.32 -14.57
CA ARG A 141 0.69 -0.41 -14.28
C ARG A 141 1.49 -0.68 -15.56
N GLN A 142 1.06 -1.63 -16.37
CA GLN A 142 1.68 -1.95 -17.66
C GLN A 142 1.58 -0.77 -18.64
N ALA A 143 0.41 -0.13 -18.73
CA ALA A 143 0.19 1.02 -19.61
C ALA A 143 1.06 2.22 -19.23
N LEU A 144 1.24 2.48 -17.94
CA LEU A 144 2.12 3.53 -17.41
C LEU A 144 3.61 3.14 -17.39
N LYS A 145 3.96 1.94 -17.90
CA LYS A 145 5.34 1.40 -17.90
C LYS A 145 5.98 1.37 -16.50
N ILE A 146 5.17 1.17 -15.46
CA ILE A 146 5.64 1.04 -14.08
C ILE A 146 6.16 -0.39 -13.88
N SER A 147 7.39 -0.55 -13.38
CA SER A 147 7.97 -1.87 -13.11
C SER A 147 7.17 -2.63 -12.06
N LYS A 148 7.24 -3.97 -12.08
CA LYS A 148 6.59 -4.80 -11.05
C LYS A 148 7.21 -4.56 -9.67
N ASP A 149 8.50 -4.26 -9.64
CA ASP A 149 9.30 -4.00 -8.44
C ASP A 149 9.33 -2.51 -8.07
N TYR A 150 8.35 -1.73 -8.53
CA TYR A 150 8.26 -0.31 -8.18
C TYR A 150 7.89 -0.16 -6.70
N GLU A 151 8.81 0.38 -5.91
CA GLU A 151 8.54 0.79 -4.55
C GLU A 151 8.10 2.26 -4.52
N GLU A 152 6.97 2.54 -3.89
CA GLU A 152 6.56 3.90 -3.56
C GLU A 152 7.67 4.58 -2.75
N GLY A 153 8.07 5.80 -3.11
CA GLY A 153 9.23 6.43 -2.49
C GLY A 153 10.53 6.29 -3.30
N SER A 154 10.68 5.23 -4.11
CA SER A 154 11.96 4.90 -4.78
C SER A 154 12.47 6.02 -5.68
N HIS A 155 11.58 6.75 -6.36
CA HIS A 155 11.96 7.89 -7.19
C HIS A 155 12.57 9.03 -6.34
N TRP A 156 11.95 9.36 -5.20
CA TRP A 156 12.47 10.38 -4.29
C TRP A 156 13.74 9.92 -3.58
N ARG A 157 13.82 8.65 -3.13
CA ARG A 157 15.05 8.10 -2.55
C ARG A 157 16.22 8.15 -3.53
N ARG A 158 16.00 7.78 -4.80
CA ARG A 158 17.01 7.90 -5.85
C ARG A 158 17.40 9.35 -6.10
N GLN A 159 16.47 10.29 -6.00
CA GLN A 159 16.76 11.72 -6.14
C GLN A 159 17.56 12.25 -4.95
N GLU A 160 17.18 11.89 -3.72
CA GLU A 160 17.91 12.22 -2.48
C GLU A 160 19.31 11.62 -2.48
N GLU A 161 19.46 10.36 -2.89
CA GLU A 161 20.75 9.70 -3.01
C GLU A 161 21.64 10.37 -4.06
N ARG A 162 21.07 10.76 -5.21
CA ARG A 162 21.78 11.54 -6.24
C ARG A 162 22.20 12.92 -5.74
N LEU A 163 21.33 13.62 -5.01
CA LEU A 163 21.63 14.91 -4.41
C LEU A 163 22.71 14.79 -3.33
N LYS A 164 22.62 13.77 -2.47
CA LYS A 164 23.61 13.47 -1.44
C LYS A 164 24.98 13.16 -2.06
N LYS A 165 25.01 12.33 -3.10
CA LYS A 165 26.24 12.01 -3.83
C LYS A 165 26.82 13.23 -4.55
N ALA A 166 25.97 14.11 -5.08
CA ALA A 166 26.43 15.37 -5.68
C ALA A 166 27.04 16.32 -4.64
N MET A 167 26.42 16.46 -3.47
CA MET A 167 26.95 17.26 -2.36
C MET A 167 28.23 16.67 -1.77
N GLU A 168 28.33 15.35 -1.65
CA GLU A 168 29.53 14.65 -1.18
C GLU A 168 30.69 14.88 -2.15
N LYS A 169 30.44 14.74 -3.46
CA LYS A 169 31.43 15.05 -4.50
C LYS A 169 31.86 16.52 -4.46
N GLU A 170 30.92 17.46 -4.34
CA GLU A 170 31.26 18.88 -4.24
C GLU A 170 32.07 19.20 -2.96
N ALA A 171 31.82 18.50 -1.86
CA ALA A 171 32.59 18.63 -0.63
C ALA A 171 34.00 18.02 -0.75
N GLU A 172 34.16 16.95 -1.51
CA GLU A 172 35.45 16.33 -1.84
C GLU A 172 36.27 17.24 -2.78
N ASP A 173 35.66 17.72 -3.88
CA ASP A 173 36.29 18.65 -4.82
C ASP A 173 36.76 19.94 -4.08
N ARG A 174 35.97 20.49 -3.15
CA ARG A 174 36.37 21.65 -2.32
C ARG A 174 37.50 21.36 -1.34
N LYS A 175 37.64 20.12 -0.87
CA LYS A 175 38.76 19.73 0.00
C LYS A 175 40.04 19.61 -0.81
N ASP A 176 39.96 18.95 -1.97
CA ASP A 176 41.08 18.83 -2.92
C ASP A 176 41.58 20.20 -3.38
N ASP A 177 40.67 21.14 -3.68
CA ASP A 177 41.05 22.51 -4.04
C ASP A 177 41.77 23.25 -2.89
N ARG A 178 41.29 23.09 -1.64
CA ARG A 178 41.96 23.69 -0.46
C ARG A 178 43.32 23.07 -0.17
N GLU A 179 43.47 21.76 -0.35
CA GLU A 179 44.76 21.08 -0.18
C GLU A 179 45.76 21.59 -1.22
N ARG A 180 45.35 21.71 -2.49
CA ARG A 180 46.19 22.30 -3.56
C ARG A 180 46.57 23.75 -3.30
N GLU A 181 45.66 24.58 -2.80
CA GLU A 181 45.96 25.95 -2.40
C GLU A 181 47.00 25.98 -1.26
N SER A 182 46.85 25.12 -0.24
CA SER A 182 47.80 25.05 0.87
C SER A 182 49.19 24.55 0.46
N GLU A 183 49.28 23.54 -0.41
CA GLU A 183 50.55 23.06 -0.95
C GLU A 183 51.26 24.15 -1.77
N GLY A 184 50.50 24.93 -2.55
CA GLY A 184 51.04 26.06 -3.31
C GLY A 184 51.54 27.19 -2.41
N GLU A 185 50.85 27.48 -1.30
CA GLU A 185 51.31 28.48 -0.31
C GLU A 185 52.55 28.01 0.46
N ASP A 186 52.64 26.72 0.79
CA ASP A 186 53.81 26.13 1.45
C ASP A 186 55.04 26.15 0.53
N ASP A 187 54.88 25.84 -0.76
CA ASP A 187 55.96 25.92 -1.75
C ASP A 187 56.41 27.39 -1.97
N LEU A 188 55.48 28.34 -2.05
CA LEU A 188 55.83 29.77 -2.15
C LEU A 188 56.52 30.29 -0.90
N SER A 189 56.11 29.83 0.28
CA SER A 189 56.75 30.14 1.56
C SER A 189 58.17 29.57 1.61
N ARG A 190 58.36 28.32 1.17
CA ARG A 190 59.67 27.67 1.08
C ARG A 190 60.61 28.38 0.12
N ASP A 191 60.14 28.77 -1.06
CA ASP A 191 60.94 29.51 -2.03
C ASP A 191 61.35 30.89 -1.49
N ARG A 192 60.44 31.56 -0.75
CA ARG A 192 60.71 32.87 -0.15
C ARG A 192 61.74 32.79 0.98
N ASP A 193 61.63 31.80 1.87
CA ASP A 193 62.63 31.52 2.91
C ASP A 193 64.00 31.20 2.28
N TRP A 194 64.01 30.44 1.18
CA TRP A 194 65.25 30.09 0.47
C TRP A 194 65.93 31.28 -0.22
N GLU A 195 65.14 32.24 -0.72
CA GLU A 195 65.66 33.49 -1.27
C GLU A 195 66.18 34.45 -0.19
N GLU A 196 65.52 34.52 0.98
CA GLU A 196 65.98 35.32 2.11
C GLU A 196 67.30 34.81 2.69
N ASP A 197 67.47 33.50 2.83
CA ASP A 197 68.70 32.87 3.37
C ASP A 197 69.92 33.01 2.42
N ARG A 198 69.69 33.41 1.16
CA ARG A 198 70.74 33.65 0.15
C ARG A 198 71.24 35.10 0.09
N ARG A 199 70.59 36.06 0.76
CA ARG A 199 70.98 37.48 0.77
C ARG A 199 71.90 37.82 1.93
#